data_AF-A0A7H9B7V6-F1
#
_entry.id   AF-A0A7H9B7V6-F1
#
_cell.length_a   1.000
_cell.length_b   1.000
_cell.length_c   1.000
_cell.angle_alpha   90.00
_cell.angle_beta   90.00
_cell.angle_gamma   90.00
#
_symmetry.space_group_name_H-M   'P 1'
#
loop_
_entity.id
_entity.type
_entity.pdbx_description
1 polymer ?
#
loop_
_entity_poly.entity_id
_entity_poly.type
_entity_poly.pdbx_seq_one_letter_code
_entity_poly.pdbx_strand_id
1 'polypeptide(L)'
;MDTTEEGYSKMLELQRLAFEKQFGTLESLGYEDKTKTETETELQSNRSSTSGSDASSDEDDEEDEKYYTDTDDASEAGPDSEDDAQQHVKQPRVIKFNGPSDTYVPPTRHEIKQLRTGRPLKTHPDENAHKRKTENPSGNASDEEDNEAENLKNDLELQRFLKESHLLNAFDSNSYDDDTIVGKARSRTLEMRLKTISATNGRHQKLNKLEKVPINIRKGMINKHMKKIAQHEQEARDGGVVLSHIKKGEFRKIDATYKNDIERRIGTTIKKQHHSDRKNRQRGLKINTVGQSTRNGLIISKHDIERINGGSNHKKSRR
;
A
#
# COMPACT_ATOMS: atom_id res chain seq x y z
N MET A 1 56.65 2.91 14.09
CA MET A 1 55.26 3.07 13.56
C MET A 1 55.31 2.31 12.26
N ASP A 2 55.24 0.99 12.40
CA ASP A 2 55.73 0.07 11.39
C ASP A 2 54.55 -0.24 10.49
N THR A 3 54.48 0.51 9.40
CA THR A 3 53.59 0.31 8.26
C THR A 3 54.16 -0.81 7.40
N THR A 4 54.43 -1.96 8.03
CA THR A 4 54.84 -3.16 7.31
C THR A 4 53.58 -3.90 6.86
N GLU A 5 53.57 -4.28 5.59
CA GLU A 5 52.53 -5.03 4.88
C GLU A 5 52.02 -6.27 5.66
N GLU A 6 52.87 -6.84 6.52
CA GLU A 6 52.53 -7.90 7.48
C GLU A 6 51.46 -7.50 8.51
N GLY A 7 51.52 -6.27 9.04
CA GLY A 7 50.56 -5.79 10.04
C GLY A 7 49.16 -5.64 9.46
N TYR A 8 49.07 -5.21 8.20
CA TYR A 8 47.80 -5.09 7.46
C TYR A 8 47.22 -6.47 7.14
N SER A 9 48.07 -7.40 6.67
CA SER A 9 47.68 -8.78 6.36
C SER A 9 47.11 -9.49 7.60
N LYS A 10 47.76 -9.33 8.75
CA LYS A 10 47.29 -9.90 10.02
C LYS A 10 45.95 -9.32 10.49
N MET A 11 45.70 -8.04 10.21
CA MET A 11 44.42 -7.40 10.55
C MET A 11 43.28 -7.94 9.68
N LEU A 12 43.53 -8.17 8.39
CA LEU A 12 42.56 -8.78 7.48
C LEU A 12 42.25 -10.24 7.86
N GLU A 13 43.27 -11.00 8.27
CA GLU A 13 43.09 -12.38 8.74
C GLU A 13 42.22 -12.45 10.01
N LEU A 14 42.42 -11.52 10.95
CA LEU A 14 41.56 -11.41 12.14
C LEU A 14 40.11 -11.07 11.79
N GLN A 15 39.90 -10.21 10.80
CA GLN A 15 38.54 -9.87 10.32
C GLN A 15 37.87 -11.08 9.66
N ARG A 16 38.62 -11.85 8.86
CA ARG A 16 38.16 -13.10 8.26
C ARG A 16 37.75 -14.12 9.32
N LEU A 17 38.59 -14.36 10.34
CA LEU A 17 38.27 -15.29 11.43
C LEU A 17 37.02 -14.88 12.21
N ALA A 18 36.84 -13.58 12.45
CA ALA A 18 35.62 -13.07 13.10
C ALA A 18 34.37 -13.29 12.23
N PHE A 19 34.49 -13.10 10.92
CA PHE A 19 33.42 -13.33 9.96
C PHE A 19 33.05 -14.82 9.85
N GLU A 20 34.04 -15.69 9.68
CA GLU A 20 33.82 -17.15 9.57
C GLU A 20 33.18 -17.73 10.83
N LYS A 21 33.52 -17.19 12.00
CA LYS A 21 32.90 -17.58 13.27
C LYS A 21 31.42 -17.21 13.36
N GLN A 22 31.01 -16.10 12.74
CA GLN A 22 29.62 -15.61 12.81
C GLN A 22 28.73 -16.17 11.69
N PHE A 23 29.29 -16.39 10.50
CA PHE A 23 28.53 -16.70 9.29
C PHE A 23 28.86 -18.08 8.68
N GLY A 24 29.83 -18.82 9.23
CA GLY A 24 30.37 -20.02 8.61
C GLY A 24 31.48 -19.70 7.61
N THR A 25 32.14 -20.73 7.07
CA THR A 25 33.21 -20.54 6.10
C THR A 25 32.66 -19.97 4.80
N LEU A 26 33.43 -19.14 4.10
CA LEU A 26 33.01 -18.54 2.83
C LEU A 26 32.62 -19.61 1.79
N GLU A 27 33.31 -20.76 1.81
CA GLU A 27 33.01 -21.95 0.99
C GLU A 27 31.67 -22.60 1.35
N SER A 28 31.28 -22.60 2.64
CA SER A 28 29.96 -23.10 3.05
C SER A 28 28.82 -22.22 2.53
N LEU A 29 29.13 -20.96 2.19
CA LEU A 29 28.19 -20.00 1.60
C LEU A 29 28.22 -20.01 0.06
N GLY A 30 28.98 -20.92 -0.56
CA GLY A 30 29.03 -21.08 -2.02
C GLY A 30 29.92 -20.08 -2.76
N TYR A 31 30.81 -19.36 -2.06
CA TYR A 31 31.75 -18.41 -2.68
C TYR A 31 33.18 -18.98 -2.73
N GLU A 32 33.85 -18.81 -3.86
CA GLU A 32 35.26 -19.16 -4.04
C GLU A 32 36.17 -18.07 -3.43
N ASP A 33 37.01 -18.48 -2.48
CA ASP A 33 37.95 -17.58 -1.81
C ASP A 33 39.25 -17.38 -2.61
N LYS A 34 39.38 -16.22 -3.25
CA LYS A 34 40.55 -15.84 -4.06
C LYS A 34 41.83 -15.64 -3.23
N THR A 35 41.74 -15.56 -1.89
CA THR A 35 42.92 -15.40 -1.02
C THR A 35 43.60 -16.73 -0.68
N LYS A 36 42.92 -17.87 -0.88
CA LYS A 36 43.51 -19.21 -0.73
C LYS A 36 44.36 -19.63 -1.93
N THR A 37 44.00 -19.21 -3.14
CA THR A 37 44.72 -19.61 -4.37
C THR A 37 46.19 -19.18 -4.40
N GLU A 38 46.57 -18.12 -3.69
CA GLU A 38 47.97 -17.68 -3.60
C GLU A 38 48.80 -18.44 -2.54
N THR A 39 48.15 -19.15 -1.61
CA THR A 39 48.81 -19.90 -0.52
C THR A 39 48.81 -21.42 -0.74
N GLU A 40 48.01 -21.92 -1.67
CA GLU A 40 47.83 -23.37 -1.91
C GLU A 40 48.88 -24.02 -2.83
N THR A 41 49.80 -23.25 -3.45
CA THR A 41 50.93 -23.83 -4.20
C THR A 41 52.08 -24.34 -3.34
N GLU A 42 52.10 -24.08 -2.03
CA GLU A 42 53.25 -24.45 -1.17
C GLU A 42 52.99 -25.52 -0.10
N LEU A 43 51.76 -25.96 0.16
CA LEU A 43 51.49 -26.84 1.31
C LEU A 43 50.53 -28.01 1.03
N GLN A 44 50.80 -28.78 -0.03
CA GLN A 44 50.25 -30.13 -0.18
C GLN A 44 51.12 -31.18 0.53
N SER A 45 51.03 -31.28 1.86
CA SER A 45 51.40 -32.52 2.59
C SER A 45 51.06 -32.46 4.08
N ASN A 46 49.85 -32.86 4.49
CA ASN A 46 49.63 -33.84 5.57
C ASN A 46 48.19 -33.87 6.09
N ARG A 47 47.70 -35.12 6.20
CA ARG A 47 46.71 -35.64 7.18
C ARG A 47 45.29 -35.09 7.09
N SER A 48 44.34 -35.79 6.47
CA SER A 48 43.71 -37.07 6.87
C SER A 48 42.85 -37.02 8.13
N SER A 49 41.61 -37.49 7.96
CA SER A 49 40.56 -37.90 8.93
C SER A 49 39.83 -36.74 9.62
N THR A 50 38.50 -36.74 9.83
CA THR A 50 37.51 -37.81 10.03
C THR A 50 36.11 -37.20 9.75
N SER A 51 35.26 -37.78 8.90
CA SER A 51 34.05 -38.56 9.26
C SER A 51 32.96 -37.81 10.03
N GLY A 52 31.77 -37.70 9.43
CA GLY A 52 30.51 -37.48 10.18
C GLY A 52 29.38 -36.87 9.35
N SER A 53 28.59 -37.74 8.73
CA SER A 53 27.37 -37.50 7.93
C SER A 53 26.15 -37.05 8.73
N ASP A 54 25.27 -36.27 8.09
CA ASP A 54 23.79 -36.36 7.99
C ASP A 54 23.20 -34.94 7.86
N ALA A 55 22.75 -34.52 6.68
CA ALA A 55 21.49 -34.86 5.99
C ALA A 55 20.27 -34.15 6.57
N SER A 56 19.91 -33.00 5.99
CA SER A 56 18.51 -32.54 5.92
C SER A 56 18.30 -31.47 4.84
N SER A 57 17.32 -31.76 3.99
CA SER A 57 16.49 -30.88 3.15
C SER A 57 17.19 -29.93 2.17
N ASP A 58 16.87 -30.09 0.88
CA ASP A 58 16.03 -29.06 0.27
C ASP A 58 15.19 -29.61 -0.88
N GLU A 59 13.94 -29.17 -0.88
CA GLU A 59 12.97 -29.23 -1.98
C GLU A 59 13.13 -27.94 -2.80
N ASP A 60 12.66 -28.01 -4.05
CA ASP A 60 12.33 -26.90 -4.96
C ASP A 60 13.49 -26.24 -5.72
N ASP A 61 13.67 -26.67 -6.98
CA ASP A 61 13.70 -25.73 -8.11
C ASP A 61 13.47 -26.48 -9.43
N GLU A 62 12.31 -26.27 -10.08
CA GLU A 62 12.18 -26.53 -11.51
C GLU A 62 11.52 -25.31 -12.16
N GLU A 63 12.39 -24.54 -12.83
CA GLU A 63 12.07 -23.39 -13.65
C GLU A 63 11.24 -23.78 -14.89
N ASP A 64 10.20 -22.98 -15.11
CA ASP A 64 9.36 -22.98 -16.31
C ASP A 64 10.16 -22.52 -17.55
N GLU A 65 10.55 -23.46 -18.42
CA GLU A 65 10.83 -23.17 -19.83
C GLU A 65 9.90 -23.99 -20.74
N LYS A 66 8.90 -23.34 -21.34
CA LYS A 66 8.15 -23.90 -22.47
C LYS A 66 8.11 -22.95 -23.66
N TYR A 67 8.97 -23.31 -24.60
CA TYR A 67 9.07 -22.86 -25.97
C TYR A 67 7.75 -23.06 -26.73
N TYR A 68 7.27 -22.01 -27.41
CA TYR A 68 6.23 -22.11 -28.44
C TYR A 68 6.84 -22.79 -29.67
N THR A 69 6.20 -23.84 -30.17
CA THR A 69 6.37 -24.29 -31.56
C THR A 69 4.99 -24.52 -32.16
N ASP A 70 4.69 -23.59 -33.05
CA ASP A 70 3.62 -23.55 -34.02
C ASP A 70 3.93 -24.55 -35.14
N THR A 71 3.05 -25.52 -35.38
CA THR A 71 3.07 -26.30 -36.64
C THR A 71 1.65 -26.81 -36.93
N ASP A 72 1.11 -26.29 -38.02
CA ASP A 72 -0.10 -26.73 -38.72
C ASP A 72 -0.06 -28.23 -39.06
N ASP A 73 -1.19 -28.94 -38.88
CA ASP A 73 -1.53 -30.02 -39.80
C ASP A 73 -3.05 -30.13 -39.99
N ALA A 74 -3.42 -30.25 -41.26
CA ALA A 74 -4.77 -30.13 -41.79
C ALA A 74 -5.34 -31.51 -42.14
N SER A 75 -6.62 -31.74 -41.88
CA SER A 75 -7.53 -32.64 -42.64
C SER A 75 -8.81 -32.88 -41.82
N GLU A 76 -9.95 -33.28 -42.36
CA GLU A 76 -10.63 -33.08 -43.64
C GLU A 76 -12.08 -33.52 -43.32
N ALA A 77 -13.06 -32.81 -43.85
CA ALA A 77 -14.48 -33.14 -43.68
C ALA A 77 -14.86 -34.37 -44.52
N GLY A 78 -15.73 -35.22 -43.98
CA GLY A 78 -16.35 -36.33 -44.71
C GLY A 78 -17.55 -36.91 -43.94
N PRO A 79 -18.77 -36.95 -44.51
CA PRO A 79 -20.02 -37.15 -43.77
C PRO A 79 -20.59 -38.58 -43.86
N ASP A 80 -21.64 -38.79 -43.05
CA ASP A 80 -22.81 -39.68 -43.25
C ASP A 80 -22.59 -41.17 -43.53
N SER A 81 -23.19 -42.01 -42.68
CA SER A 81 -23.63 -43.35 -43.07
C SER A 81 -24.77 -43.82 -42.16
N GLU A 82 -25.82 -44.24 -42.86
CA GLU A 82 -27.17 -44.50 -42.43
C GLU A 82 -27.35 -45.80 -41.62
N ASP A 83 -28.57 -45.92 -41.11
CA ASP A 83 -29.20 -47.06 -40.46
C ASP A 83 -28.79 -48.43 -41.01
N ASP A 84 -28.55 -49.38 -40.10
CA ASP A 84 -28.99 -50.76 -40.37
C ASP A 84 -29.31 -51.52 -39.07
N ALA A 85 -30.60 -51.81 -38.91
CA ALA A 85 -31.17 -52.58 -37.82
C ALA A 85 -30.96 -54.08 -38.10
N GLN A 86 -29.98 -54.70 -37.44
CA GLN A 86 -29.86 -56.16 -37.40
C GLN A 86 -29.92 -56.67 -35.95
N GLN A 87 -30.97 -57.44 -35.66
CA GLN A 87 -31.17 -58.14 -34.40
C GLN A 87 -30.11 -59.25 -34.24
N HIS A 88 -29.09 -59.00 -33.43
CA HIS A 88 -28.12 -60.02 -33.03
C HIS A 88 -28.43 -60.59 -31.64
N VAL A 89 -28.41 -61.92 -31.56
CA VAL A 89 -28.68 -62.75 -30.38
C VAL A 89 -27.78 -62.36 -29.20
N LYS A 90 -28.37 -62.12 -28.02
CA LYS A 90 -27.65 -61.64 -26.82
C LYS A 90 -26.77 -62.76 -26.22
N GLN A 91 -25.45 -62.60 -26.28
CA GLN A 91 -24.52 -63.35 -25.44
C GLN A 91 -24.05 -62.49 -24.25
N PRO A 92 -23.77 -63.09 -23.07
CA PRO A 92 -23.30 -62.33 -21.92
C PRO A 92 -21.90 -61.76 -22.18
N ARG A 93 -21.74 -60.44 -22.01
CA ARG A 93 -20.43 -59.76 -22.04
C ARG A 93 -19.76 -59.90 -20.67
N VAL A 94 -18.56 -60.47 -20.64
CA VAL A 94 -17.72 -60.46 -19.44
C VAL A 94 -16.82 -59.23 -19.49
N ILE A 95 -17.02 -58.30 -18.57
CA ILE A 95 -16.16 -57.12 -18.41
C ILE A 95 -15.13 -57.46 -17.34
N LYS A 96 -13.86 -57.55 -17.72
CA LYS A 96 -12.73 -57.59 -16.78
C LYS A 96 -12.17 -56.17 -16.68
N PHE A 97 -12.12 -55.64 -15.47
CA PHE A 97 -11.47 -54.35 -15.22
C PHE A 97 -9.96 -54.59 -15.13
N ASN A 98 -9.27 -54.36 -16.24
CA ASN A 98 -7.81 -54.25 -16.23
C ASN A 98 -7.47 -52.79 -15.91
N GLY A 99 -7.83 -52.35 -14.70
CA GLY A 99 -7.45 -51.03 -14.20
C GLY A 99 -5.99 -51.04 -13.70
N PRO A 100 -5.23 -49.95 -13.87
CA PRO A 100 -3.92 -49.83 -13.25
C PRO A 100 -4.07 -49.87 -11.72
N SER A 101 -3.58 -50.97 -11.16
CA SER A 101 -3.12 -51.17 -9.80
C SER A 101 -4.11 -50.87 -8.66
N ASP A 102 -4.41 -51.89 -7.86
CA ASP A 102 -5.03 -51.85 -6.53
C ASP A 102 -4.11 -51.14 -5.51
N THR A 103 -3.48 -50.04 -5.92
CA THR A 103 -2.46 -49.29 -5.19
C THR A 103 -3.10 -48.01 -4.71
N TYR A 104 -3.12 -47.86 -3.39
CA TYR A 104 -3.70 -46.72 -2.73
C TYR A 104 -3.03 -45.42 -3.17
N VAL A 105 -3.80 -44.54 -3.82
CA VAL A 105 -3.39 -43.16 -4.06
C VAL A 105 -3.84 -42.32 -2.85
N PRO A 106 -2.92 -41.74 -2.07
CA PRO A 106 -3.30 -40.89 -0.94
C PRO A 106 -4.05 -39.65 -1.45
N PRO A 107 -5.12 -39.22 -0.76
CA PRO A 107 -5.93 -38.07 -1.18
C PRO A 107 -5.14 -36.77 -1.14
N THR A 108 -5.41 -35.87 -2.08
CA THR A 108 -4.76 -34.56 -2.13
C THR A 108 -5.11 -33.69 -0.90
N ARG A 109 -4.27 -32.71 -0.54
CA ARG A 109 -4.55 -31.77 0.57
C ARG A 109 -5.91 -31.09 0.43
N HIS A 110 -6.38 -30.89 -0.81
CA HIS A 110 -7.70 -30.33 -1.09
C HIS A 110 -8.84 -31.29 -0.73
N GLU A 111 -8.74 -32.56 -1.12
CA GLU A 111 -9.72 -33.61 -0.80
C GLU A 111 -9.82 -33.86 0.71
N ILE A 112 -8.68 -33.92 1.41
CA ILE A 112 -8.64 -34.09 2.87
C ILE A 112 -9.39 -32.94 3.56
N LYS A 113 -9.21 -31.70 3.07
CA LYS A 113 -9.89 -30.52 3.60
C LYS A 113 -11.40 -30.58 3.32
N GLN A 114 -11.80 -30.97 2.11
CA GLN A 114 -13.21 -31.15 1.78
C GLN A 114 -13.88 -32.19 2.69
N LEU A 115 -13.26 -33.36 2.86
CA LEU A 115 -13.74 -34.45 3.73
C LEU A 115 -13.86 -34.00 5.20
N ARG A 116 -12.94 -33.18 5.70
CA ARG A 116 -12.96 -32.67 7.08
C ARG A 116 -13.94 -31.51 7.32
N THR A 117 -14.40 -30.81 6.27
CA THR A 117 -15.22 -29.60 6.43
C THR A 117 -16.69 -29.87 6.81
N GLY A 118 -17.11 -31.14 6.94
CA GLY A 118 -18.49 -31.50 7.34
C GLY A 118 -19.57 -31.05 6.36
N ARG A 119 -19.18 -30.57 5.18
CA ARG A 119 -20.06 -30.14 4.10
C ARG A 119 -20.28 -31.33 3.15
N PRO A 120 -21.52 -31.57 2.69
CA PRO A 120 -21.77 -32.65 1.73
C PRO A 120 -20.98 -32.39 0.44
N LEU A 121 -20.32 -33.42 -0.11
CA LEU A 121 -19.71 -33.36 -1.42
C LEU A 121 -20.78 -32.97 -2.44
N LYS A 122 -20.55 -31.88 -3.17
CA LYS A 122 -21.44 -31.48 -4.26
C LYS A 122 -21.35 -32.54 -5.35
N THR A 123 -22.49 -33.08 -5.77
CA THR A 123 -22.60 -34.16 -6.76
C THR A 123 -22.27 -33.74 -8.19
N HIS A 124 -21.92 -32.47 -8.41
CA HIS A 124 -21.46 -31.95 -9.69
C HIS A 124 -20.18 -31.15 -9.46
N PRO A 125 -19.07 -31.45 -10.18
CA PRO A 125 -17.93 -30.56 -10.21
C PRO A 125 -18.38 -29.25 -10.84
N ASP A 126 -18.38 -28.17 -10.07
CA ASP A 126 -18.62 -26.82 -10.57
C ASP A 126 -17.39 -26.40 -11.43
N GLU A 127 -17.30 -26.87 -12.68
CA GLU A 127 -16.26 -26.45 -13.65
C GLU A 127 -16.25 -24.93 -13.92
N ASN A 128 -17.28 -24.23 -13.44
CA ASN A 128 -17.47 -22.79 -13.60
C ASN A 128 -16.93 -21.93 -12.44
N ALA A 129 -16.30 -22.52 -11.42
CA ALA A 129 -15.72 -21.74 -10.32
C ALA A 129 -14.32 -21.17 -10.63
N HIS A 130 -13.58 -21.79 -11.55
CA HIS A 130 -12.23 -21.34 -11.94
C HIS A 130 -12.22 -20.35 -13.12
N LYS A 131 -13.29 -20.28 -13.92
CA LYS A 131 -13.41 -19.29 -15.01
C LYS A 131 -13.78 -17.87 -14.56
N ARG A 132 -14.21 -17.65 -13.32
CA ARG A 132 -14.61 -16.30 -12.83
C ARG A 132 -13.46 -15.45 -12.28
N LYS A 133 -12.22 -15.93 -12.34
CA LYS A 133 -11.03 -15.18 -11.85
C LYS A 133 -10.05 -14.79 -12.96
N THR A 134 -10.34 -15.10 -14.21
CA THR A 134 -9.45 -14.82 -15.34
C THR A 134 -10.25 -14.24 -16.51
N GLU A 135 -10.87 -13.08 -16.29
CA GLU A 135 -11.34 -12.23 -17.39
C GLU A 135 -10.52 -10.94 -17.34
N ASN A 136 -9.47 -10.93 -18.18
CA ASN A 136 -8.79 -9.81 -18.84
C ASN A 136 -7.86 -8.89 -18.02
N PRO A 137 -6.57 -8.82 -18.44
CA PRO A 137 -5.85 -7.55 -18.59
C PRO A 137 -5.60 -7.34 -20.09
N SER A 138 -6.64 -6.96 -20.82
CA SER A 138 -6.50 -6.37 -22.16
C SER A 138 -6.84 -4.88 -22.05
N GLY A 139 -5.94 -4.14 -21.41
CA GLY A 139 -6.04 -2.71 -21.14
C GLY A 139 -4.73 -2.09 -20.61
N ASN A 140 -3.57 -2.64 -20.94
CA ASN A 140 -2.29 -2.36 -20.27
C ASN A 140 -1.61 -1.08 -20.76
N ALA A 141 -2.27 0.06 -20.60
CA ALA A 141 -1.62 1.36 -20.49
C ALA A 141 -2.21 2.13 -19.30
N SER A 142 -3.54 2.07 -19.14
CA SER A 142 -4.22 2.61 -17.95
C SER A 142 -3.92 1.78 -16.71
N ASP A 143 -3.95 0.45 -16.81
CA ASP A 143 -3.72 -0.41 -15.64
C ASP A 143 -2.26 -0.37 -15.16
N GLU A 144 -1.30 -0.18 -16.06
CA GLU A 144 0.12 -0.02 -15.71
C GLU A 144 0.40 1.34 -15.07
N GLU A 145 -0.18 2.43 -15.60
CA GLU A 145 -0.09 3.76 -14.99
C GLU A 145 -0.76 3.81 -13.61
N ASP A 146 -1.90 3.12 -13.43
CA ASP A 146 -2.57 3.02 -12.14
C ASP A 146 -1.73 2.19 -11.15
N ASN A 147 -1.12 1.09 -11.59
CA ASN A 147 -0.20 0.29 -10.77
C ASN A 147 1.08 1.07 -10.40
N GLU A 148 1.66 1.84 -11.33
CA GLU A 148 2.83 2.68 -11.06
C GLU A 148 2.47 3.82 -10.08
N ALA A 149 1.33 4.48 -10.29
CA ALA A 149 0.84 5.51 -9.38
C ALA A 149 0.53 4.95 -7.98
N GLU A 150 0.04 3.72 -7.89
CA GLU A 150 -0.14 3.01 -6.62
C GLU A 150 1.20 2.62 -5.98
N ASN A 151 2.17 2.17 -6.76
CA ASN A 151 3.53 1.88 -6.27
C ASN A 151 4.20 3.14 -5.72
N LEU A 152 4.11 4.27 -6.41
CA LEU A 152 4.60 5.57 -5.93
C LEU A 152 3.83 6.09 -4.69
N LYS A 153 2.55 5.75 -4.56
CA LYS A 153 1.76 6.02 -3.35
C LYS A 153 2.11 5.08 -2.18
N ASN A 154 2.66 3.90 -2.46
CA ASN A 154 3.05 2.94 -1.43
C ASN A 154 4.54 3.06 -1.07
N ASP A 155 5.32 3.77 -1.88
CA ASP A 155 6.69 4.14 -1.58
C ASP A 155 6.74 5.10 -0.37
N LEU A 156 7.02 4.52 0.78
CA LEU A 156 7.12 5.25 2.05
C LEU A 156 8.33 6.18 2.08
N GLU A 157 9.42 5.82 1.44
CA GLU A 157 10.66 6.57 1.46
C GLU A 157 10.52 7.83 0.61
N LEU A 158 10.04 7.69 -0.63
CA LEU A 158 9.72 8.80 -1.51
C LEU A 158 8.72 9.77 -0.84
N GLN A 159 7.65 9.24 -0.23
CA GLN A 159 6.69 10.09 0.45
C GLN A 159 7.22 10.83 1.67
N ARG A 160 8.10 10.19 2.46
CA ARG A 160 8.78 10.84 3.58
C ARG A 160 9.66 11.96 3.05
N PHE A 161 10.48 11.66 2.05
CA PHE A 161 11.36 12.63 1.42
C PHE A 161 10.59 13.84 0.87
N LEU A 162 9.52 13.63 0.10
CA LEU A 162 8.71 14.72 -0.45
C LEU A 162 8.11 15.61 0.65
N LYS A 163 7.61 15.04 1.74
CA LYS A 163 7.04 15.78 2.88
C LYS A 163 8.11 16.49 3.71
N GLU A 164 9.30 15.92 3.82
CA GLU A 164 10.42 16.37 4.65
C GLU A 164 11.40 17.31 3.93
N SER A 165 11.38 17.31 2.60
CA SER A 165 12.27 18.09 1.72
C SER A 165 12.46 19.54 2.17
N HIS A 166 11.38 20.24 2.51
CA HIS A 166 11.43 21.65 2.94
C HIS A 166 12.11 21.82 4.30
N LEU A 167 11.97 20.83 5.18
CA LEU A 167 12.62 20.82 6.49
C LEU A 167 14.11 20.48 6.35
N LEU A 168 14.46 19.49 5.53
CA LEU A 168 15.84 19.11 5.23
C LEU A 168 16.60 20.27 4.57
N ASN A 169 15.99 20.91 3.58
CA ASN A 169 16.53 22.10 2.92
C ASN A 169 16.65 23.29 3.88
N ALA A 170 15.70 23.47 4.81
CA ALA A 170 15.78 24.53 5.80
C ALA A 170 16.97 24.41 6.78
N PHE A 171 17.57 23.22 6.89
CA PHE A 171 18.72 22.91 7.74
C PHE A 171 19.96 22.49 6.96
N ASP A 172 19.98 22.73 5.64
CA ASP A 172 21.10 22.40 4.75
C ASP A 172 21.52 20.91 4.82
N SER A 173 20.55 20.01 5.05
CA SER A 173 20.78 18.56 5.01
C SER A 173 20.60 18.08 3.57
N ASN A 174 21.72 17.82 2.89
CA ASN A 174 21.71 17.27 1.52
C ASN A 174 21.42 15.76 1.49
N SER A 175 21.43 15.10 2.64
CA SER A 175 21.12 13.68 2.77
C SER A 175 19.73 13.47 3.39
N TYR A 176 19.03 12.46 2.88
CA TYR A 176 17.66 12.11 3.27
C TYR A 176 17.57 10.81 4.07
N ASP A 177 18.64 10.01 4.10
CA ASP A 177 18.69 8.76 4.85
C ASP A 177 18.73 9.02 6.35
N ASP A 178 17.94 8.26 7.11
CA ASP A 178 17.77 8.46 8.56
C ASP A 178 19.07 8.35 9.37
N ASP A 179 20.02 7.55 8.89
CA ASP A 179 21.32 7.35 9.53
C ASP A 179 22.28 8.52 9.27
N THR A 180 22.04 9.26 8.18
CA THR A 180 22.87 10.39 7.76
C THR A 180 22.36 11.73 8.26
N ILE A 181 21.05 11.83 8.56
CA ILE A 181 20.46 13.06 9.07
C ILE A 181 20.85 13.21 10.55
N VAL A 182 21.54 14.31 10.88
CA VAL A 182 22.03 14.57 12.23
C VAL A 182 21.34 15.79 12.88
N GLY A 183 21.27 15.78 14.22
CA GLY A 183 20.96 16.97 15.01
C GLY A 183 19.51 17.45 14.92
N LYS A 184 19.33 18.74 14.60
CA LYS A 184 18.01 19.40 14.59
C LYS A 184 17.12 18.93 13.44
N ALA A 185 17.72 18.60 12.29
CA ALA A 185 16.98 18.03 11.18
C ALA A 185 16.36 16.70 11.60
N ARG A 186 17.17 15.80 12.19
CA ARG A 186 16.74 14.47 12.67
C ARG A 186 15.60 14.53 13.67
N SER A 187 15.71 15.41 14.68
CA SER A 187 14.68 15.50 15.72
C SER A 187 13.36 16.05 15.17
N ARG A 188 13.41 16.99 14.22
CA ARG A 188 12.20 17.54 13.60
C ARG A 188 11.58 16.59 12.56
N THR A 189 12.37 15.87 11.78
CA THR A 189 11.86 14.86 10.83
C THR A 189 11.18 13.74 11.59
N LEU A 190 11.84 13.19 12.61
CA LEU A 190 11.28 12.16 13.49
C LEU A 190 9.96 12.64 14.11
N GLU A 191 9.92 13.85 14.68
CA GLU A 191 8.67 14.37 15.23
C GLU A 191 7.57 14.50 14.17
N MET A 192 7.90 15.01 12.99
CA MET A 192 6.91 15.16 11.93
C MET A 192 6.34 13.79 11.54
N ARG A 193 7.17 12.75 11.41
CA ARG A 193 6.73 11.37 11.17
C ARG A 193 5.82 10.86 12.27
N LEU A 194 6.21 10.96 13.54
CA LEU A 194 5.37 10.58 14.67
C LEU A 194 4.03 11.34 14.68
N LYS A 195 4.03 12.63 14.35
CA LYS A 195 2.82 13.45 14.24
C LYS A 195 1.91 12.97 13.11
N THR A 196 2.46 12.59 11.95
CA THR A 196 1.67 12.05 10.85
C THR A 196 1.04 10.70 11.20
N ILE A 197 1.81 9.78 11.81
CA ILE A 197 1.32 8.46 12.22
C ILE A 197 0.24 8.62 13.29
N SER A 198 0.51 9.44 14.32
CA SER A 198 -0.43 9.65 15.42
C SER A 198 -1.69 10.41 15.03
N ALA A 199 -1.67 11.21 13.95
CA ALA A 199 -2.84 11.93 13.44
C ALA A 199 -4.00 11.02 12.99
N THR A 200 -3.71 9.77 12.62
CA THR A 200 -4.72 8.80 12.16
C THR A 200 -5.62 8.33 13.30
N ASN A 201 -5.03 7.89 14.40
CA ASN A 201 -5.75 7.27 15.53
C ASN A 201 -5.92 8.21 16.74
N GLY A 202 -5.10 9.26 16.83
CA GLY A 202 -5.06 10.12 18.00
C GLY A 202 -6.11 11.23 18.00
N ARG A 203 -6.52 11.65 19.19
CA ARG A 203 -7.47 12.77 19.36
C ARG A 203 -6.80 14.09 18.95
N HIS A 204 -7.34 14.75 17.93
CA HIS A 204 -6.82 16.02 17.36
C HIS A 204 -6.48 17.11 18.39
N GLN A 205 -7.26 17.24 19.48
CA GLN A 205 -7.00 18.21 20.54
C GLN A 205 -5.73 17.93 21.35
N LYS A 206 -5.37 16.65 21.53
CA LYS A 206 -4.18 16.24 22.30
C LYS A 206 -2.92 16.27 21.42
N LEU A 207 -3.03 15.86 20.16
CA LEU A 207 -1.92 15.82 19.22
C LEU A 207 -1.42 17.22 18.83
N ASN A 208 -2.35 18.12 18.46
CA ASN A 208 -2.02 19.46 17.98
C ASN A 208 -2.07 20.49 19.12
N LYS A 209 -1.43 20.14 20.25
CA LYS A 209 -1.28 21.03 21.40
C LYS A 209 -0.16 22.04 21.10
N LEU A 210 -0.50 23.33 21.16
CA LEU A 210 0.46 24.41 20.93
C LEU A 210 1.30 24.65 22.20
N GLU A 211 2.50 25.15 22.00
CA GLU A 211 3.35 25.65 23.08
C GLU A 211 2.65 26.81 23.82
N LYS A 212 2.83 26.87 25.14
CA LYS A 212 2.26 27.92 25.98
C LYS A 212 3.04 29.22 25.76
N VAL A 213 2.48 30.13 24.96
CA VAL A 213 3.02 31.45 24.67
C VAL A 213 2.06 32.53 25.19
N PRO A 214 2.54 33.60 25.84
CA PRO A 214 1.70 34.74 26.25
C PRO A 214 0.93 35.35 25.08
N ILE A 215 -0.29 35.84 25.34
CA ILE A 215 -1.23 36.27 24.30
C ILE A 215 -0.64 37.36 23.40
N ASN A 216 -0.04 38.40 23.97
CA ASN A 216 0.49 39.54 23.23
C ASN A 216 1.65 39.13 22.32
N ILE A 217 2.53 38.26 22.84
CA ILE A 217 3.66 37.70 22.08
C ILE A 217 3.13 36.81 20.94
N ARG A 218 2.18 35.92 21.22
CA ARG A 218 1.60 35.03 20.19
C ARG A 218 0.93 35.84 19.08
N LYS A 219 0.16 36.88 19.42
CA LYS A 219 -0.43 37.80 18.42
C LYS A 219 0.65 38.49 17.59
N GLY A 220 1.73 38.97 18.23
CA GLY A 220 2.88 39.56 17.53
C GLY A 220 3.55 38.59 16.56
N MET A 221 3.75 37.33 16.98
CA MET A 221 4.31 36.26 16.15
C MET A 221 3.41 35.98 14.93
N ILE A 222 2.10 35.86 15.14
CA ILE A 222 1.12 35.64 14.06
C ILE A 222 1.17 36.82 13.07
N ASN A 223 1.07 38.06 13.55
CA ASN A 223 1.04 39.24 12.69
C ASN A 223 2.34 39.38 11.88
N LYS A 224 3.50 39.16 12.51
CA LYS A 224 4.79 39.19 11.82
C LYS A 224 4.89 38.08 10.78
N HIS A 225 4.41 36.88 11.11
CA HIS A 225 4.42 35.76 10.17
C HIS A 225 3.48 35.99 8.99
N MET A 226 2.27 36.52 9.22
CA MET A 226 1.33 36.89 8.17
C MET A 226 1.89 37.97 7.25
N LYS A 227 2.60 38.98 7.78
CA LYS A 227 3.29 39.98 6.95
C LYS A 227 4.34 39.35 6.04
N LYS A 228 5.13 38.41 6.56
CA LYS A 228 6.12 37.68 5.74
C LYS A 228 5.47 36.83 4.65
N ILE A 229 4.36 36.15 4.96
CA ILE A 229 3.60 35.39 3.99
C ILE A 229 3.06 36.32 2.90
N ALA A 230 2.42 37.43 3.28
CA ALA A 230 1.86 38.38 2.33
C ALA A 230 2.94 38.99 1.41
N GLN A 231 4.11 39.34 1.98
CA GLN A 231 5.24 39.81 1.20
C GLN A 231 5.73 38.73 0.21
N HIS A 232 5.92 37.49 0.65
CA HIS A 232 6.34 36.38 -0.20
C HIS A 232 5.32 36.08 -1.33
N GLU A 233 4.02 36.14 -1.02
CA GLU A 233 2.96 35.95 -2.01
C GLU A 233 2.87 37.11 -3.01
N GLN A 234 3.10 38.34 -2.55
CA GLN A 234 3.15 39.52 -3.39
C GLN A 234 4.37 39.47 -4.31
N GLU A 235 5.57 39.21 -3.78
CA GLU A 235 6.81 39.09 -4.57
C GLU A 235 6.69 37.99 -5.63
N ALA A 236 6.10 36.85 -5.29
CA ALA A 236 5.84 35.78 -6.25
C ALA A 236 4.84 36.19 -7.33
N ARG A 237 3.76 36.90 -6.95
CA ARG A 237 2.76 37.41 -7.91
C ARG A 237 3.39 38.43 -8.86
N ASP A 238 4.14 39.37 -8.32
CA ASP A 238 4.81 40.43 -9.09
C ASP A 238 5.91 39.86 -9.99
N GLY A 239 6.58 38.79 -9.55
CA GLY A 239 7.57 38.05 -10.33
C GLY A 239 6.99 36.99 -11.30
N GLY A 240 5.67 36.81 -11.35
CA GLY A 240 5.03 35.78 -12.20
C GLY A 240 5.32 34.33 -11.77
N VAL A 241 5.77 34.11 -10.53
CA VAL A 241 6.07 32.79 -9.97
C VAL A 241 4.78 32.15 -9.43
N VAL A 242 4.48 30.94 -9.89
CA VAL A 242 3.32 30.18 -9.41
C VAL A 242 3.64 29.50 -8.09
N LEU A 243 2.88 29.83 -7.05
CA LEU A 243 3.00 29.21 -5.73
C LEU A 243 2.01 28.04 -5.55
N SER A 244 2.33 27.12 -4.64
CA SER A 244 1.42 26.04 -4.26
C SER A 244 0.10 26.56 -3.67
N HIS A 245 -0.99 25.82 -3.84
CA HIS A 245 -2.29 26.21 -3.30
C HIS A 245 -2.41 25.83 -1.82
N ILE A 246 -3.04 26.69 -1.02
CA ILE A 246 -3.32 26.46 0.40
C ILE A 246 -4.80 26.58 0.70
N LYS A 247 -5.27 25.91 1.75
CA LYS A 247 -6.68 26.00 2.17
C LYS A 247 -6.97 27.38 2.79
N LYS A 248 -8.21 27.84 2.65
CA LYS A 248 -8.65 29.12 3.24
C LYS A 248 -8.49 29.08 4.77
N GLY A 249 -7.77 30.06 5.31
CA GLY A 249 -7.52 30.20 6.75
C GLY A 249 -6.31 29.41 7.28
N GLU A 250 -5.62 28.64 6.43
CA GLU A 250 -4.31 28.06 6.71
C GLU A 250 -3.20 29.07 6.42
N PHE A 251 -2.14 29.03 7.23
CA PHE A 251 -0.94 29.80 6.94
C PHE A 251 -0.11 29.07 5.88
N ARG A 252 0.34 29.80 4.86
CA ARG A 252 1.32 29.28 3.91
C ARG A 252 2.61 28.91 4.65
N LYS A 253 3.09 27.69 4.41
CA LYS A 253 4.40 27.27 4.90
C LYS A 253 5.46 27.87 3.96
N ILE A 254 6.26 28.77 4.51
CA ILE A 254 7.42 29.39 3.85
C ILE A 254 8.69 28.94 4.58
N ASP A 255 9.87 29.24 4.05
CA ASP A 255 11.14 28.83 4.69
C ASP A 255 11.25 29.27 6.15
N ALA A 256 10.76 30.48 6.46
CA ALA A 256 10.73 30.98 7.83
C ALA A 256 9.84 30.14 8.77
N THR A 257 8.82 29.44 8.25
CA THR A 257 7.98 28.50 9.00
C THR A 257 8.80 27.31 9.47
N TYR A 258 9.56 26.69 8.55
CA TYR A 258 10.40 25.53 8.81
C TYR A 258 11.61 25.88 9.67
N LYS A 259 12.33 26.96 9.35
CA LYS A 259 13.54 27.39 10.11
C LYS A 259 13.21 27.73 11.57
N ASN A 260 12.17 28.55 11.82
CA ASN A 260 11.84 29.07 13.15
C ASN A 260 10.92 28.18 13.99
N ASP A 261 10.42 27.08 13.43
CA ASP A 261 9.46 26.18 14.09
C ASP A 261 8.24 26.93 14.63
N ILE A 262 7.68 27.80 13.78
CA ILE A 262 6.60 28.71 14.18
C ILE A 262 5.30 27.94 14.43
N GLU A 263 5.08 26.82 13.72
CA GLU A 263 3.82 26.06 13.76
C GLU A 263 3.51 25.48 15.14
N ARG A 264 4.51 25.16 15.97
CA ARG A 264 4.30 24.76 17.37
C ARG A 264 3.71 25.86 18.23
N ARG A 265 4.08 27.11 17.95
CA ARG A 265 3.75 28.27 18.78
C ARG A 265 2.45 28.95 18.34
N ILE A 266 2.23 29.04 17.04
CA ILE A 266 1.06 29.72 16.46
C ILE A 266 0.02 28.76 15.87
N GLY A 267 0.38 27.50 15.61
CA GLY A 267 -0.45 26.53 14.90
C GLY A 267 -0.40 26.69 13.37
N THR A 268 -1.18 25.87 12.66
CA THR A 268 -1.33 25.96 11.20
C THR A 268 -2.45 26.90 10.77
N THR A 269 -3.44 27.13 11.64
CA THR A 269 -4.63 27.94 11.41
C THR A 269 -5.01 28.69 12.68
N ILE A 270 -5.73 29.80 12.52
CA ILE A 270 -6.44 30.44 13.64
C ILE A 270 -7.71 29.65 13.92
N LYS A 271 -7.61 28.64 14.79
CA LYS A 271 -8.72 27.71 15.12
C LYS A 271 -10.04 28.40 15.49
N LYS A 272 -9.99 29.57 16.12
CA LYS A 272 -11.19 30.35 16.49
C LYS A 272 -11.96 30.84 15.26
N GLN A 273 -11.26 31.38 14.26
CA GLN A 273 -11.86 31.83 13.00
C GLN A 273 -12.32 30.63 12.17
N HIS A 274 -11.48 29.60 12.06
CA HIS A 274 -11.85 28.39 11.35
C HIS A 274 -13.10 27.71 11.96
N HIS A 275 -13.26 27.75 13.29
CA HIS A 275 -14.46 27.23 13.93
C HIS A 275 -15.68 28.12 13.72
N SER A 276 -15.55 29.46 13.68
CA SER A 276 -16.68 30.32 13.32
C SER A 276 -17.10 30.13 11.86
N ASP A 277 -16.15 29.93 10.95
CA ASP A 277 -16.42 29.75 9.53
C ASP A 277 -17.09 28.41 9.23
N ARG A 278 -16.75 27.37 10.01
CA ARG A 278 -17.40 26.05 9.93
C ARG A 278 -18.77 26.00 10.60
N LYS A 279 -19.15 27.01 11.40
CA LYS A 279 -20.49 27.04 11.99
C LYS A 279 -21.50 27.43 10.92
N ASN A 280 -22.56 26.65 10.84
CA ASN A 280 -23.69 26.97 9.97
C ASN A 280 -24.31 28.30 10.39
N ARG A 281 -24.72 29.10 9.40
CA ARG A 281 -25.43 30.36 9.64
C ARG A 281 -26.71 30.09 10.43
N GLN A 282 -26.96 30.90 11.47
CA GLN A 282 -28.23 30.86 12.20
C GLN A 282 -29.36 31.31 11.27
N ARG A 283 -30.30 30.41 10.97
CA ARG A 283 -31.38 30.64 9.99
C ARG A 283 -32.63 31.31 10.58
N GLY A 284 -32.54 31.83 11.80
CA GLY A 284 -33.69 32.36 12.54
C GLY A 284 -34.67 31.27 12.99
N LEU A 285 -35.79 31.70 13.59
CA LEU A 285 -36.90 30.82 13.95
C LEU A 285 -37.77 30.55 12.73
N LYS A 286 -38.17 29.30 12.50
CA LYS A 286 -39.11 28.94 11.44
C LYS A 286 -40.53 29.27 11.89
N ILE A 287 -41.14 30.30 11.27
CA ILE A 287 -42.48 30.78 11.64
C ILE A 287 -43.58 30.03 10.87
N ASN A 288 -43.49 29.99 9.54
CA ASN A 288 -44.54 29.39 8.72
C ASN A 288 -44.31 27.88 8.54
N THR A 289 -45.37 27.10 8.76
CA THR A 289 -45.40 25.64 8.53
C THR A 289 -46.12 25.26 7.24
N VAL A 290 -46.99 26.14 6.73
CA VAL A 290 -47.76 25.93 5.50
C VAL A 290 -47.06 26.56 4.31
N GLY A 291 -47.00 25.82 3.19
CA GLY A 291 -46.44 26.30 1.94
C GLY A 291 -44.92 26.52 1.91
N GLN A 292 -44.43 26.98 0.76
CA GLN A 292 -43.02 27.34 0.55
C GLN A 292 -42.89 28.85 0.39
N SER A 293 -42.04 29.46 1.22
CA SER A 293 -41.69 30.88 1.09
C SER A 293 -40.62 31.04 0.01
N THR A 294 -41.00 31.64 -1.11
CA THR A 294 -40.11 31.93 -2.24
C THR A 294 -39.96 33.44 -2.42
N ARG A 295 -39.10 33.86 -3.36
CA ARG A 295 -38.98 35.28 -3.71
C ARG A 295 -40.31 35.90 -4.19
N ASN A 296 -41.20 35.11 -4.80
CA ASN A 296 -42.47 35.58 -5.35
C ASN A 296 -43.62 35.56 -4.33
N GLY A 297 -43.36 35.22 -3.07
CA GLY A 297 -44.34 35.13 -1.99
C GLY A 297 -44.53 33.70 -1.47
N LEU A 298 -45.62 33.50 -0.74
CA LEU A 298 -45.97 32.22 -0.12
C LEU A 298 -46.76 31.35 -1.10
N ILE A 299 -46.15 30.24 -1.54
CA ILE A 299 -46.79 29.28 -2.43
C ILE A 299 -47.42 28.19 -1.56
N ILE A 300 -48.75 28.11 -1.57
CA ILE A 300 -49.52 27.08 -0.86
C ILE A 300 -49.94 26.01 -1.88
N SER A 301 -49.63 24.74 -1.59
CA SER A 301 -50.01 23.65 -2.49
C SER A 301 -51.52 23.44 -2.49
N LYS A 302 -52.10 22.99 -3.61
CA LYS A 302 -53.54 22.66 -3.68
C LYS A 302 -53.94 21.67 -2.59
N HIS A 303 -53.08 20.69 -2.29
CA HIS A 303 -53.28 19.73 -1.22
C HIS A 303 -53.34 20.39 0.17
N ASP A 304 -52.46 21.35 0.47
CA ASP A 304 -52.51 22.08 1.75
C ASP A 304 -53.77 22.95 1.86
N ILE A 305 -54.21 23.55 0.75
CA ILE A 305 -55.47 24.31 0.67
C ILE A 305 -56.65 23.39 0.95
N GLU A 306 -56.74 22.23 0.29
CA GLU A 306 -57.80 21.24 0.50
C GLU A 306 -57.79 20.67 1.92
N ARG A 307 -56.62 20.40 2.49
CA ARG A 307 -56.49 19.89 3.87
C ARG A 307 -56.97 20.89 4.92
N ILE A 308 -56.61 22.17 4.76
CA ILE A 308 -56.96 23.22 5.74
C ILE A 308 -58.41 23.68 5.56
N ASN A 309 -58.89 23.82 4.32
CA ASN A 309 -60.27 24.21 4.05
C ASN A 309 -61.28 23.08 4.31
N GLY A 310 -60.81 21.88 4.65
CA GLY A 310 -61.66 20.73 4.88
C GLY A 310 -62.29 20.23 3.59
N GLY A 311 -61.49 19.55 2.75
CA GLY A 311 -62.00 18.81 1.60
C GLY A 311 -63.21 17.98 2.03
N SER A 312 -64.32 18.12 1.30
CA SER A 312 -65.65 17.54 1.52
C SER A 312 -65.72 16.01 1.50
N ASN A 313 -64.65 15.32 1.88
CA ASN A 313 -64.60 13.88 2.06
C ASN A 313 -64.82 13.51 3.53
N HIS A 314 -65.96 13.94 4.09
CA HIS A 314 -66.66 13.16 5.10
C HIS A 314 -67.16 11.87 4.41
N LYS A 315 -66.25 10.92 4.13
CA LYS A 315 -66.67 9.54 3.87
C LYS A 315 -67.25 9.03 5.17
N LYS A 316 -68.59 9.13 5.25
CA LYS A 316 -69.44 8.42 6.19
C LYS A 316 -68.97 6.96 6.28
N SER A 317 -68.20 6.65 7.30
CA SER A 317 -68.14 5.30 7.86
C SER A 317 -69.53 5.04 8.44
N ARG A 318 -70.45 4.56 7.58
CA ARG A 318 -71.74 4.04 8.05
C ARG A 318 -71.45 2.75 8.82
N ARG A 319 -72.05 2.71 10.02
CA ARG A 319 -72.27 1.56 10.89
C ARG A 319 -72.55 0.27 10.13
#